data_AF-A0A3N4VX28-F1
#
_entry.id   AF-A0A3N4VX28-F1
#
_cell.length_a   1.000
_cell.length_b   1.000
_cell.length_c   1.000
_cell.angle_alpha   90.00
_cell.angle_beta   90.00
_cell.angle_gamma   90.00
#
_symmetry.space_group_name_H-M   'P 1'
#
loop_
_entity.id
_entity.type
_entity.pdbx_description
1 polymer ?
#
loop_
_entity_poly.entity_id
_entity_poly.type
_entity_poly.pdbx_seq_one_letter_code
_entity_poly.pdbx_strand_id
1 'polypeptide(L)'
;MNIEGMPEDERLAILDSLEAQRPGSSTLAGGPLAGPATPNRPNVPIWEYASHAEQHPDVAIEDLVAVRFPVIFYGGDEFTIYSAAEYLRTDPAPPPTPIGLDSVIDMWRHLHAAGIVAWDSEKRAVEHRQPIGTYKATVAEWGTHWRAREQTGGNDVPRGR
;
A
#
# COMPACT_ATOMS: atom_id res chain seq x y z
N MET A 1 -14.48 16.39 0.47
CA MET A 1 -13.04 16.19 0.23
C MET A 1 -12.88 15.64 -1.19
N ASN A 2 -12.03 16.24 -2.03
CA ASN A 2 -11.75 15.70 -3.37
C ASN A 2 -10.66 14.61 -3.25
N ILE A 3 -11.09 13.36 -3.11
CA ILE A 3 -10.22 12.19 -2.90
C ILE A 3 -9.58 11.66 -4.19
N GLU A 4 -9.95 12.22 -5.34
CA GLU A 4 -9.38 11.85 -6.65
C GLU A 4 -7.93 12.36 -6.83
N GLY A 5 -7.41 13.09 -5.83
CA GLY A 5 -6.05 13.62 -5.85
C GLY A 5 -5.92 14.89 -6.70
N MET A 6 -4.70 15.39 -6.75
CA MET A 6 -4.31 16.49 -7.63
C MET A 6 -4.38 16.03 -9.09
N PRO A 7 -4.92 16.84 -10.03
CA PRO A 7 -4.87 16.55 -11.46
C PRO A 7 -3.43 16.27 -11.92
N GLU A 8 -3.26 15.29 -12.80
CA GLU A 8 -1.94 14.85 -13.27
C GLU A 8 -1.14 16.01 -13.90
N ASP A 9 -1.81 16.91 -14.63
CA ASP A 9 -1.16 18.08 -15.25
C ASP A 9 -0.62 19.07 -14.20
N GLU A 10 -1.35 19.27 -13.10
CA GLU A 10 -0.94 20.12 -11.99
C GLU A 10 0.21 19.48 -11.20
N ARG A 11 0.16 18.15 -11.04
CA ARG A 11 1.25 17.37 -10.46
C ARG A 11 2.53 17.49 -11.29
N LEU A 12 2.44 17.29 -12.60
CA LEU A 12 3.57 17.39 -13.52
C LEU A 12 4.18 18.80 -13.50
N ALA A 13 3.36 19.85 -13.45
CA ALA A 13 3.85 21.23 -13.35
C ALA A 13 4.64 21.50 -12.05
N ILE A 14 4.20 20.93 -10.92
CA ILE A 14 4.90 21.04 -9.63
C ILE A 14 6.21 20.24 -9.66
N LEU A 15 6.22 19.06 -10.28
CA LEU A 15 7.42 18.25 -10.43
C LEU A 15 8.46 18.90 -11.34
N ASP A 16 8.05 19.48 -12.45
CA ASP A 16 8.93 20.26 -13.31
C ASP A 16 9.51 21.47 -12.57
N SER A 17 8.70 22.16 -11.75
CA SER A 17 9.18 23.27 -10.92
C SER A 17 10.19 22.82 -9.86
N LEU A 18 9.95 21.66 -9.23
CA LEU A 18 10.85 21.07 -8.24
C LEU A 18 12.17 20.59 -8.86
N GLU A 19 12.13 19.99 -10.05
CA GLU A 19 13.33 19.59 -10.79
C GLU A 19 14.15 20.80 -11.23
N ALA A 20 13.49 21.84 -11.72
CA ALA A 20 14.14 23.08 -12.13
C ALA A 20 14.82 23.80 -10.96
N GLN A 21 14.23 23.73 -9.76
CA GLN A 21 14.81 24.34 -8.55
C GLN A 21 15.91 23.49 -7.92
N ARG A 22 15.78 22.15 -7.97
CA ARG A 22 16.72 21.22 -7.36
C ARG A 22 16.73 19.89 -8.12
N PRO A 23 17.68 19.70 -9.05
CA PRO A 23 17.78 18.49 -9.86
C PRO A 23 17.78 17.21 -9.01
N GLY A 24 16.95 16.23 -9.37
CA GLY A 24 16.70 14.99 -8.64
C GLY A 24 15.62 15.06 -7.57
N SER A 25 15.09 16.26 -7.27
CA SER A 25 14.02 16.41 -6.26
C SER A 25 12.65 16.04 -6.81
N SER A 26 12.43 16.13 -8.12
CA SER A 26 11.20 15.63 -8.73
C SER A 26 11.12 14.11 -8.68
N THR A 27 12.23 13.39 -8.74
CA THR A 27 12.27 11.93 -8.56
C THR A 27 11.98 11.52 -7.11
N LEU A 28 12.38 12.36 -6.14
CA LEU A 28 12.13 12.15 -4.71
C LEU A 28 10.71 12.58 -4.29
N ALA A 29 10.20 13.68 -4.83
CA ALA A 29 8.87 14.23 -4.52
C ALA A 29 7.75 13.65 -5.41
N GLY A 30 8.08 13.37 -6.66
CA GLY A 30 7.23 12.76 -7.69
C GLY A 30 7.49 11.28 -7.89
N GLY A 31 8.19 10.66 -6.92
CA GLY A 31 8.35 9.21 -6.88
C GLY A 31 7.00 8.50 -7.01
N PRO A 32 6.99 7.17 -7.17
CA PRO A 32 5.82 6.33 -7.44
C PRO A 32 4.60 6.53 -6.53
N LEU A 33 4.80 7.22 -5.40
CA LEU A 33 3.83 7.63 -4.40
C LEU A 33 2.96 8.83 -4.83
N ALA A 34 3.33 9.56 -5.88
CA ALA A 34 2.71 10.86 -6.21
C ALA A 34 1.53 10.80 -7.21
N GLY A 35 1.17 9.65 -7.77
CA GLY A 35 0.05 9.57 -8.73
C GLY A 35 -1.35 9.55 -8.07
N PRO A 36 -2.42 9.91 -8.79
CA PRO A 36 -3.80 9.89 -8.28
C PRO A 36 -4.26 8.47 -7.93
N ALA A 37 -5.42 8.36 -7.27
CA ALA A 37 -6.09 7.07 -7.11
C ALA A 37 -6.44 6.47 -8.47
N THR A 38 -6.50 5.14 -8.58
CA THR A 38 -6.91 4.48 -9.82
C THR A 38 -8.37 4.85 -10.12
N PRO A 39 -8.67 5.39 -11.32
CA PRO A 39 -10.04 5.66 -11.74
C PRO A 39 -10.85 4.37 -11.77
N ASN A 40 -12.12 4.42 -11.37
CA ASN A 40 -13.03 3.26 -11.35
C ASN A 40 -12.51 2.04 -10.58
N ARG A 41 -11.61 2.24 -9.61
CA ARG A 41 -11.04 1.17 -8.76
C ARG A 41 -12.11 0.25 -8.18
N PRO A 42 -11.83 -1.06 -8.05
CA PRO A 42 -12.75 -2.01 -7.45
C PRO A 42 -13.10 -1.60 -6.03
N ASN A 43 -14.34 -1.90 -5.61
CA ASN A 43 -14.77 -1.69 -4.23
C ASN A 43 -14.40 -2.90 -3.38
N VAL A 44 -13.10 -3.18 -3.29
CA VAL A 44 -12.54 -4.33 -2.58
C VAL A 44 -11.38 -3.81 -1.72
N PRO A 45 -11.34 -4.09 -0.42
CA PRO A 45 -10.23 -3.70 0.41
C PRO A 45 -9.01 -4.59 0.19
N ILE A 46 -7.82 -4.02 0.38
CA ILE A 46 -6.52 -4.72 0.18
C ILE A 46 -6.37 -6.03 0.96
N TRP A 47 -6.97 -6.15 2.16
CA TRP A 47 -6.92 -7.38 2.95
C TRP A 47 -7.79 -8.53 2.39
N GLU A 48 -8.62 -8.25 1.39
CA GLU A 48 -9.49 -9.21 0.68
C GLU A 48 -9.00 -9.53 -0.74
N TYR A 49 -7.93 -8.90 -1.25
CA TYR A 49 -7.47 -9.08 -2.63
C TYR A 49 -7.23 -10.55 -3.01
N ALA A 50 -6.57 -11.32 -2.15
CA ALA A 50 -6.32 -12.73 -2.41
C ALA A 50 -7.62 -13.54 -2.57
N SER A 51 -8.55 -13.40 -1.61
CA SER A 51 -9.86 -14.06 -1.67
C SER A 51 -10.71 -13.59 -2.85
N HIS A 52 -10.60 -12.31 -3.23
CA HIS A 52 -11.30 -11.78 -4.40
C HIS A 52 -10.79 -12.40 -5.70
N ALA A 53 -9.47 -12.46 -5.91
CA ALA A 53 -8.90 -13.10 -7.10
C ALA A 53 -9.23 -14.61 -7.18
N GLU A 54 -9.29 -15.31 -6.04
CA GLU A 54 -9.72 -16.72 -5.99
C GLU A 54 -11.18 -16.91 -6.42
N GLN A 55 -12.07 -15.97 -6.05
CA GLN A 55 -13.50 -16.03 -6.34
C GLN A 55 -13.85 -15.50 -7.74
N HIS A 56 -12.98 -14.67 -8.31
CA HIS A 56 -13.15 -14.01 -9.60
C HIS A 56 -11.97 -14.37 -10.52
N PRO A 57 -12.02 -15.54 -11.20
CA PRO A 57 -10.89 -16.04 -11.99
C PRO A 57 -10.54 -15.18 -13.21
N ASP A 58 -11.41 -14.23 -13.56
CA ASP A 58 -11.18 -13.18 -14.57
C ASP A 58 -10.37 -11.99 -14.05
N VAL A 59 -10.15 -11.91 -12.73
CA VAL A 59 -9.37 -10.85 -12.07
C VAL A 59 -8.02 -11.40 -11.66
N ALA A 60 -6.95 -10.87 -12.26
CA ALA A 60 -5.59 -11.21 -11.87
C ALA A 60 -5.19 -10.48 -10.57
N ILE A 61 -4.48 -11.17 -9.68
CA ILE A 61 -4.02 -10.56 -8.41
C ILE A 61 -3.04 -9.39 -8.69
N GLU A 62 -2.28 -9.49 -9.77
CA GLU A 62 -1.35 -8.46 -10.24
C GLU A 62 -2.07 -7.14 -10.56
N ASP A 63 -3.28 -7.22 -11.12
CA ASP A 63 -4.09 -6.03 -11.42
C ASP A 63 -4.58 -5.36 -10.14
N LEU A 64 -5.01 -6.16 -9.15
CA LEU A 64 -5.42 -5.65 -7.84
C LEU A 64 -4.25 -4.99 -7.09
N VAL A 65 -3.05 -5.54 -7.20
CA VAL A 65 -1.83 -5.01 -6.57
C VAL A 65 -1.43 -3.65 -7.12
N ALA A 66 -1.70 -3.40 -8.39
CA ALA A 66 -1.47 -2.12 -9.05
C ALA A 66 -2.53 -1.06 -8.73
N VAL A 67 -3.68 -1.44 -8.15
CA VAL A 67 -4.74 -0.48 -7.78
C VAL A 67 -4.21 0.50 -6.72
N ARG A 68 -4.28 1.78 -7.08
CA ARG A 68 -3.99 2.91 -6.19
C ARG A 68 -5.26 3.33 -5.49
N PHE A 69 -5.24 3.35 -4.17
CA PHE A 69 -6.40 3.75 -3.35
C PHE A 69 -5.99 4.81 -2.32
N PRO A 70 -6.92 5.69 -1.91
CA PRO A 70 -6.65 6.63 -0.82
C PRO A 70 -6.55 5.91 0.52
N VAL A 71 -5.60 6.35 1.34
CA VAL A 71 -5.50 6.05 2.77
C VAL A 71 -5.73 7.36 3.53
N ILE A 72 -6.91 7.48 4.11
CA ILE A 72 -7.35 8.64 4.87
C ILE A 72 -6.80 8.54 6.29
N PHE A 73 -6.09 9.57 6.74
CA PHE A 73 -5.49 9.60 8.06
C PHE A 73 -6.53 9.86 9.16
N TYR A 74 -6.16 9.49 10.38
CA TYR A 74 -7.00 9.69 11.54
C TYR A 74 -7.38 11.17 11.69
N GLY A 75 -8.68 11.45 11.84
CA GLY A 75 -9.23 12.80 11.83
C GLY A 75 -9.89 13.18 10.49
N GLY A 76 -9.55 12.50 9.39
CA GLY A 76 -10.28 12.58 8.12
C GLY A 76 -9.91 13.75 7.19
N ASP A 77 -9.07 14.67 7.64
CA ASP A 77 -8.72 15.89 6.90
C ASP A 77 -7.55 15.71 5.91
N GLU A 78 -6.74 14.68 6.11
CA GLU A 78 -5.55 14.39 5.30
C GLU A 78 -5.59 12.96 4.77
N PHE A 79 -4.99 12.74 3.60
CA PHE A 79 -4.86 11.41 3.01
C PHE A 79 -3.57 11.28 2.19
N THR A 80 -3.17 10.04 1.94
CA THR A 80 -2.16 9.67 0.94
C THR A 80 -2.74 8.71 -0.08
N ILE A 81 -2.10 8.56 -1.23
CA ILE A 81 -2.38 7.47 -2.16
C ILE A 81 -1.43 6.32 -1.89
N TYR A 82 -1.94 5.10 -1.98
CA TYR A 82 -1.21 3.87 -1.67
C TYR A 82 -1.52 2.79 -2.71
N SER A 83 -0.56 1.90 -3.00
CA SER A 83 -0.78 0.65 -3.72
C SER A 83 0.07 -0.49 -3.16
N ALA A 84 -0.39 -1.74 -3.26
CA ALA A 84 0.40 -2.88 -2.79
C ALA A 84 1.72 -3.03 -3.58
N ALA A 85 1.70 -2.66 -4.87
CA ALA A 85 2.87 -2.66 -5.73
C ALA A 85 4.05 -1.87 -5.14
N GLU A 86 3.80 -0.80 -4.38
CA GLU A 86 4.84 0.04 -3.78
C GLU A 86 5.77 -0.73 -2.82
N TYR A 87 5.24 -1.74 -2.12
CA TYR A 87 6.01 -2.57 -1.18
C TYR A 87 6.88 -3.60 -1.88
N LEU A 88 6.55 -3.89 -3.14
CA LEU A 88 7.24 -4.88 -3.97
C LEU A 88 8.36 -4.24 -4.81
N ARG A 89 8.47 -2.91 -4.81
CA ARG A 89 9.47 -2.19 -5.60
C ARG A 89 10.86 -2.37 -5.01
N THR A 90 11.82 -2.61 -5.89
CA THR A 90 13.24 -2.77 -5.57
C THR A 90 14.08 -1.52 -5.89
N ASP A 91 13.47 -0.48 -6.46
CA ASP A 91 14.15 0.77 -6.83
C ASP A 91 13.68 1.96 -5.97
N PRO A 92 14.59 2.90 -5.60
CA PRO A 92 16.02 2.96 -5.96
C PRO A 92 16.92 2.07 -5.09
N ALA A 93 16.38 1.49 -4.03
CA ALA A 93 17.05 0.48 -3.23
C ALA A 93 16.00 -0.52 -2.72
N PRO A 94 16.27 -1.83 -2.79
CA PRO A 94 15.35 -2.81 -2.25
C PRO A 94 15.26 -2.65 -0.73
N PRO A 95 14.10 -2.90 -0.12
CA PRO A 95 14.00 -2.95 1.32
C PRO A 95 14.98 -4.00 1.88
N PRO A 96 15.64 -3.74 3.03
CA PRO A 96 16.65 -4.64 3.61
C PRO A 96 16.10 -6.00 3.99
N THR A 97 14.78 -6.16 4.03
CA THR A 97 14.11 -7.46 4.07
C THR A 97 13.03 -7.47 2.99
N PRO A 98 13.14 -8.32 1.96
CA PRO A 98 12.10 -8.45 0.96
C PRO A 98 10.76 -8.81 1.63
N ILE A 99 9.73 -8.02 1.36
CA ILE A 99 8.36 -8.31 1.78
C ILE A 99 7.61 -8.78 0.53
N GLY A 100 7.07 -9.99 0.58
CA GLY A 100 6.21 -10.52 -0.47
C GLY A 100 4.81 -9.93 -0.40
N LEU A 101 4.04 -10.08 -1.47
CA LEU A 101 2.65 -9.62 -1.55
C LEU A 101 1.79 -10.18 -0.41
N ASP A 102 1.93 -11.47 -0.11
CA ASP A 102 1.19 -12.13 0.97
C ASP A 102 1.45 -11.46 2.32
N SER A 103 2.68 -11.03 2.59
CA SER A 103 3.03 -10.29 3.81
C SER A 103 2.40 -8.90 3.83
N VAL A 104 2.28 -8.22 2.68
CA VAL A 104 1.58 -6.93 2.60
C VAL A 104 0.08 -7.12 2.92
N ILE A 105 -0.56 -8.10 2.28
CA ILE A 105 -1.98 -8.41 2.53
C ILE A 105 -2.19 -8.83 3.99
N ASP A 106 -1.29 -9.64 4.56
CA ASP A 106 -1.31 -10.07 5.96
C ASP A 106 -1.17 -8.89 6.94
N MET A 107 -0.26 -7.95 6.66
CA MET A 107 -0.11 -6.71 7.44
C MET A 107 -1.42 -5.91 7.47
N TRP A 108 -2.02 -5.67 6.31
CA TRP A 108 -3.29 -4.94 6.21
C TRP A 108 -4.44 -5.67 6.89
N ARG A 109 -4.48 -7.00 6.79
CA ARG A 109 -5.45 -7.83 7.50
C ARG A 109 -5.27 -7.74 9.01
N HIS A 110 -4.03 -7.75 9.49
CA HIS A 110 -3.71 -7.58 10.91
C HIS A 110 -4.15 -6.20 11.43
N LEU A 111 -3.87 -5.12 10.67
CA LEU A 111 -4.33 -3.76 11.02
C LEU A 111 -5.86 -3.65 11.05
N HIS A 112 -6.55 -4.27 10.09
CA HIS A 112 -8.01 -4.30 10.06
C HIS A 112 -8.59 -5.08 11.25
N ALA A 113 -8.06 -6.27 11.53
CA ALA A 113 -8.49 -7.08 12.66
C ALA A 113 -8.25 -6.40 14.03
N ALA A 114 -7.19 -5.60 14.13
CA ALA A 114 -6.89 -4.78 15.31
C ALA A 114 -7.73 -3.49 15.40
N GLY A 115 -8.62 -3.23 14.43
CA GLY A 115 -9.45 -2.02 14.40
C GLY A 115 -8.68 -0.73 14.14
N ILE A 116 -7.46 -0.83 13.60
CA ILE A 116 -6.62 0.34 13.25
C ILE A 116 -7.12 0.98 11.96
N VAL A 117 -7.55 0.15 11.02
CA VAL A 117 -8.04 0.59 9.71
C VAL A 117 -9.40 -0.03 9.40
N ALA A 118 -10.19 0.66 8.59
CA ALA A 118 -11.44 0.16 8.06
C ALA A 118 -11.59 0.57 6.59
N TRP A 119 -12.41 -0.16 5.84
CA TRP A 119 -12.75 0.21 4.47
C TRP A 119 -13.93 1.16 4.47
N ASP A 120 -13.80 2.28 3.77
CA ASP A 120 -14.92 3.14 3.38
C ASP A 120 -15.30 2.77 1.94
N SER A 121 -16.45 2.11 1.78
CA SER A 121 -16.94 1.65 0.48
C SER A 121 -17.44 2.77 -0.43
N GLU A 122 -17.89 3.90 0.15
CA GLU A 122 -18.37 5.04 -0.63
C GLU A 122 -17.19 5.78 -1.27
N LYS A 123 -16.13 5.98 -0.48
CA LYS A 123 -14.88 6.61 -0.93
C LYS A 123 -13.93 5.63 -1.62
N ARG A 124 -14.19 4.32 -1.51
CA ARG A 124 -13.28 3.24 -1.93
C ARG A 124 -11.86 3.51 -1.43
N ALA A 125 -11.76 3.70 -0.12
CA ALA A 125 -10.57 4.16 0.57
C ALA A 125 -10.38 3.41 1.89
N VAL A 126 -9.14 3.33 2.34
CA VAL A 126 -8.84 2.85 3.70
C VAL A 126 -8.85 4.04 4.66
N GLU A 127 -9.56 3.93 5.78
CA GLU A 127 -9.60 4.95 6.82
C GLU A 127 -8.85 4.49 8.07
N HIS A 128 -7.91 5.29 8.54
CA HIS A 128 -7.31 5.10 9.85
C HIS A 128 -8.31 5.48 10.95
N ARG A 129 -8.69 4.50 11.77
CA ARG A 129 -9.61 4.65 12.90
C ARG A 129 -8.90 5.03 14.20
N GLN A 130 -7.58 4.92 14.24
CA GLN A 130 -6.76 5.18 15.41
C GLN A 130 -5.60 6.13 15.09
N PRO A 131 -5.09 6.89 16.08
CA PRO A 131 -3.93 7.76 15.89
C PRO A 131 -2.68 7.04 15.38
N ILE A 132 -1.79 7.80 14.75
CA ILE A 132 -0.55 7.28 14.14
C ILE A 132 0.35 6.51 15.12
N GLY A 133 0.33 6.88 16.41
CA GLY A 133 1.08 6.17 17.46
C GLY A 133 0.63 4.72 17.61
N THR A 134 -0.69 4.48 17.64
CA THR A 134 -1.27 3.13 17.72
C THR A 134 -0.98 2.34 16.46
N TYR A 135 -1.16 2.96 15.28
CA TYR A 135 -0.79 2.33 14.01
C TYR A 135 0.65 1.84 13.99
N LYS A 136 1.61 2.69 14.39
CA LYS A 136 3.04 2.32 14.42
C LYS A 136 3.32 1.16 15.38
N ALA A 137 2.67 1.16 16.54
CA ALA A 137 2.81 0.07 17.51
C ALA A 137 2.30 -1.26 16.94
N THR A 138 1.13 -1.26 16.31
CA THR A 138 0.54 -2.46 15.70
C THR A 138 1.37 -2.97 14.51
N VAL A 139 1.91 -2.09 13.65
CA VAL A 139 2.84 -2.52 12.59
C VAL A 139 4.12 -3.13 13.17
N ALA A 140 4.66 -2.57 14.26
CA ALA A 140 5.85 -3.12 14.92
C ALA A 140 5.60 -4.50 15.56
N GLU A 141 4.42 -4.70 16.16
CA GLU A 141 3.95 -5.98 16.68
C GLU A 141 3.85 -7.01 15.54
N TRP A 142 3.12 -6.69 14.47
CA TRP A 142 3.02 -7.52 13.28
C TRP A 142 4.40 -7.90 12.72
N GLY A 143 5.31 -6.93 12.56
CA GLY A 143 6.65 -7.17 12.04
C GLY A 143 7.50 -8.07 12.94
N THR A 144 7.21 -8.16 14.23
CA THR A 144 7.86 -9.10 15.15
C THR A 144 7.36 -10.52 14.91
N HIS A 145 6.04 -10.71 14.76
CA HIS A 145 5.45 -12.00 14.42
C HIS A 145 5.87 -12.49 13.03
N TRP A 146 5.86 -11.62 12.03
CA TRP A 146 6.28 -11.95 10.68
C TRP A 146 7.74 -12.42 10.64
N ARG A 147 8.67 -11.67 11.25
CA ARG A 147 10.09 -12.07 11.31
C ARG A 147 10.31 -13.39 12.06
N ALA A 148 9.53 -13.67 13.10
CA ALA A 148 9.61 -14.94 13.80
C ALA A 148 9.18 -16.10 12.87
N ARG A 149 8.11 -15.93 12.09
CA ARG A 149 7.63 -16.93 11.11
C ARG A 149 8.67 -17.22 10.04
N GLU A 150 9.27 -16.18 9.44
CA GLU A 150 10.33 -16.32 8.43
C GLU A 150 11.54 -17.09 8.96
N GLN A 151 11.95 -16.82 10.21
CA GLN A 151 13.06 -17.51 10.86
C GLN A 151 12.77 -18.98 11.17
N THR A 152 11.50 -19.33 11.42
CA THR A 152 11.08 -20.71 11.71
C THR A 152 10.73 -21.56 10.48
N GLY A 153 10.63 -20.95 9.29
CA GLY A 153 10.04 -21.61 8.10
C GLY A 153 10.78 -21.44 6.76
N GLY A 154 11.96 -20.81 6.73
CA GLY A 154 12.74 -20.64 5.49
C GLY A 154 13.50 -21.89 4.99
N ASN A 155 13.05 -23.11 5.31
CA ASN A 155 13.79 -24.35 4.97
C ASN A 155 12.93 -25.55 4.56
N ASP A 156 11.70 -25.34 4.07
CA ASP A 156 10.89 -26.41 3.46
C ASP A 156 10.86 -26.30 1.93
N VAL A 157 12.04 -26.34 1.31
CA VAL A 157 12.18 -26.87 -0.05
C VAL A 157 12.55 -28.35 0.10
N PRO A 158 11.68 -29.31 -0.27
CA PRO A 158 12.12 -30.68 -0.37
C PRO A 158 13.19 -30.72 -1.47
N ARG A 159 14.44 -30.99 -1.09
CA ARG A 159 15.46 -31.40 -2.05
C ARG A 159 15.00 -32.74 -2.61
N GLY A 160 14.31 -32.67 -3.75
CA GLY A 160 14.00 -33.81 -4.59
C GLY A 160 15.27 -34.57 -4.89
N ARG A 161 15.15 -35.90 -4.77
CA ARG A 161 16.19 -36.91 -4.99
C ARG A 161 16.75 -36.89 -6.40
#